data_AF-A0A388KNF9-F1
#
_entry.id   AF-A0A388KNF9-F1
#
_cell.length_a   1.000
_cell.length_b   1.000
_cell.length_c   1.000
_cell.angle_alpha   90.00
_cell.angle_beta   90.00
_cell.angle_gamma   90.00
#
_symmetry.space_group_name_H-M   'P 1'
#
loop_
_entity.id
_entity.type
_entity.pdbx_description
1 polymer ?
#
loop_
_entity_poly.entity_id
_entity_poly.type
_entity_poly.pdbx_seq_one_letter_code
_entity_poly.pdbx_strand_id
1 'polypeptide(L)'
;MEDKLEVSAEEFFQSSPPLRNEQAVREALDAFIARHVSRQRQGDNNGACATRPIVCITSGGTTVPLEKRCVRFIDNFSSGSRGATSAEQFLANGYAVIFLNRRGSLQPFSQTLPEDPVVQCFEINKNGDLQPQMQFRNVLQQAVKGYSEVMKDGLLLRLPFETIFEYMQMVLYSLYNIRT
;
A
#
# COMPACT_ATOMS: atom_id res chain seq x y z
N MET A 1 -23.97 -31.41 -1.15
CA MET A 1 -24.22 -30.24 -2.02
C MET A 1 -23.12 -29.19 -1.84
N GLU A 2 -21.91 -29.60 -1.44
CA GLU A 2 -20.71 -28.73 -1.29
C GLU A 2 -19.76 -28.86 -2.51
N ASP A 3 -19.95 -29.90 -3.31
CA ASP A 3 -19.03 -30.36 -4.37
C ASP A 3 -19.13 -29.60 -5.71
N LYS A 4 -19.92 -28.52 -5.77
CA LYS A 4 -20.08 -27.67 -6.98
C LYS A 4 -19.48 -26.28 -6.84
N LEU A 5 -19.02 -25.91 -5.64
CA LEU A 5 -18.37 -24.60 -5.40
C LEU A 5 -16.83 -24.70 -5.50
N GLU A 6 -16.27 -25.91 -5.42
CA GLU A 6 -14.87 -26.24 -5.72
C GLU A 6 -14.59 -26.41 -7.22
N VAL A 7 -15.40 -25.79 -8.10
CA VAL A 7 -14.89 -25.40 -9.42
C VAL A 7 -13.87 -24.30 -9.13
N SER A 8 -12.60 -24.74 -9.07
CA SER A 8 -11.71 -24.46 -7.95
C SER A 8 -11.18 -23.03 -8.00
N ALA A 9 -10.98 -22.41 -6.83
CA ALA A 9 -10.20 -21.18 -6.73
C ALA A 9 -8.85 -21.31 -7.46
N GLU A 10 -8.25 -22.51 -7.46
CA GLU A 10 -7.02 -22.81 -8.20
C GLU A 10 -7.22 -22.71 -9.71
N GLU A 11 -8.33 -23.20 -10.26
CA GLU A 11 -8.66 -23.05 -11.69
C GLU A 11 -8.82 -21.57 -12.06
N PHE A 12 -9.43 -20.76 -11.19
CA PHE A 12 -9.51 -19.31 -11.39
C PHE A 12 -8.13 -18.67 -11.45
N PHE A 13 -7.22 -18.99 -10.52
CA PHE A 13 -5.87 -18.42 -10.54
C PHE A 13 -5.01 -18.94 -11.69
N GLN A 14 -5.15 -20.21 -12.07
CA GLN A 14 -4.45 -20.79 -13.22
C GLN A 14 -4.91 -20.18 -14.56
N SER A 15 -6.18 -19.83 -14.68
CA SER A 15 -6.74 -19.20 -15.89
C SER A 15 -6.65 -17.67 -15.91
N SER A 16 -6.32 -17.05 -14.77
CA SER A 16 -6.18 -15.59 -14.64
C SER A 16 -4.88 -15.08 -15.27
N PRO A 17 -4.87 -13.83 -15.77
CA PRO A 17 -3.62 -13.20 -16.19
C PRO A 17 -2.60 -13.15 -15.04
N PRO A 18 -1.32 -13.48 -15.30
CA PRO A 18 -0.29 -13.47 -14.26
C PRO A 18 -0.06 -12.04 -13.74
N LEU A 19 0.25 -11.93 -12.45
CA LEU A 19 0.60 -10.65 -11.85
C LEU A 19 1.85 -10.05 -12.52
N ARG A 20 1.76 -8.81 -12.96
CA ARG A 20 2.92 -8.10 -13.50
C ARG A 20 4.00 -7.96 -12.41
N ASN A 21 5.22 -8.36 -12.73
CA ASN A 21 6.36 -8.36 -11.81
C ASN A 21 6.12 -9.20 -10.53
N GLU A 22 5.42 -10.32 -10.65
CA GLU A 22 5.09 -11.23 -9.53
C GLU A 22 6.28 -11.50 -8.61
N GLN A 23 7.43 -11.86 -9.17
CA GLN A 23 8.63 -12.18 -8.41
C GLN A 23 9.08 -11.02 -7.52
N ALA A 24 9.08 -9.79 -8.03
CA ALA A 24 9.46 -8.61 -7.27
C ALA A 24 8.45 -8.30 -6.15
N VAL A 25 7.16 -8.58 -6.36
CA VAL A 25 6.12 -8.43 -5.33
C VAL A 25 6.35 -9.42 -4.20
N ARG A 26 6.64 -10.68 -4.53
CA ARG A 26 6.94 -11.73 -3.54
C ARG A 26 8.19 -11.40 -2.72
N GLU A 27 9.29 -11.07 -3.40
CA GLU A 27 10.54 -10.68 -2.73
C GLU A 27 10.36 -9.46 -1.81
N ALA A 28 9.57 -8.47 -2.24
CA ALA A 28 9.28 -7.31 -1.42
C ALA A 28 8.44 -7.65 -0.17
N LEU A 29 7.45 -8.53 -0.31
CA LEU A 29 6.64 -9.03 0.80
C LEU A 29 7.49 -9.80 1.80
N ASP A 30 8.29 -10.75 1.33
CA ASP A 30 9.13 -11.60 2.16
C ASP A 30 10.17 -10.77 2.92
N ALA A 31 10.84 -9.84 2.23
CA ALA A 31 11.80 -8.94 2.86
C ALA A 31 11.15 -8.00 3.89
N PHE A 32 9.92 -7.54 3.62
CA PHE A 32 9.18 -6.69 4.55
C PHE A 32 8.77 -7.45 5.81
N ILE A 33 8.25 -8.67 5.65
CA ILE A 33 7.81 -9.51 6.77
C ILE A 33 9.01 -9.94 7.61
N ALA A 34 10.08 -10.44 6.98
CA ALA A 34 11.30 -10.86 7.68
C ALA A 34 11.88 -9.74 8.58
N ARG A 35 11.88 -8.50 8.08
CA ARG A 35 12.33 -7.30 8.80
C ARG A 35 11.57 -7.07 10.12
N HIS A 36 10.28 -7.37 10.16
CA HIS A 36 9.40 -7.08 11.30
C HIS A 36 9.12 -8.29 12.19
N VAL A 37 9.34 -9.50 11.67
CA VAL A 37 9.24 -10.77 12.41
C VAL A 37 10.52 -11.07 13.22
N SER A 38 11.68 -10.51 12.82
CA SER A 38 12.96 -10.77 13.50
C SER A 38 13.78 -9.51 13.78
N ARG A 39 13.74 -9.03 15.03
CA ARG A 39 14.74 -8.10 15.55
C ARG A 39 15.03 -8.39 17.03
N GLN A 40 15.96 -9.31 17.28
CA GLN A 40 16.72 -9.30 18.53
C GLN A 40 17.39 -7.93 18.62
N ARG A 41 17.02 -7.11 19.61
CA ARG A 41 17.83 -5.96 19.98
C ARG A 41 19.12 -6.50 20.58
N GLN A 42 20.20 -6.50 19.80
CA GLN A 42 21.53 -6.81 20.29
C GLN A 42 21.97 -5.64 21.19
N GLY A 43 21.68 -5.72 22.49
CA GLY A 43 22.11 -4.70 23.46
C GLY A 43 21.38 -4.62 24.80
N ASP A 44 20.14 -5.13 24.94
CA ASP A 44 19.42 -5.06 26.22
C ASP A 44 19.28 -6.46 26.84
N ASN A 45 19.88 -6.64 28.03
CA ASN A 45 19.79 -7.83 28.88
C ASN A 45 18.37 -8.06 29.47
N ASN A 46 17.32 -7.67 28.75
CA ASN A 46 15.92 -7.86 29.15
C ASN A 46 15.05 -8.31 27.96
N GLY A 47 15.45 -9.43 27.33
CA GLY A 47 14.56 -10.58 27.09
C GLY A 47 13.30 -10.47 26.23
N ALA A 48 13.01 -9.38 25.51
CA ALA A 48 11.86 -9.34 24.60
C ALA A 48 12.29 -9.11 23.14
N CYS A 49 12.27 -10.20 22.35
CA CYS A 49 12.27 -10.12 20.89
C CYS A 49 10.92 -9.52 20.46
N ALA A 50 10.85 -8.20 20.37
CA ALA A 50 9.58 -7.52 20.08
C ALA A 50 9.29 -7.61 18.58
N THR A 51 8.61 -8.69 18.17
CA THR A 51 7.92 -8.79 16.88
C THR A 51 6.98 -7.61 16.74
N ARG A 52 7.11 -6.85 15.65
CA ARG A 52 6.17 -5.76 15.35
C ARG A 52 4.93 -6.36 14.69
N PRO A 53 3.70 -6.01 15.12
CA PRO A 53 2.50 -6.50 14.46
C PRO A 53 2.41 -5.95 13.03
N ILE A 54 2.05 -6.83 12.11
CA ILE A 54 1.90 -6.51 10.68
C ILE A 54 0.40 -6.49 10.37
N VAL A 55 -0.04 -5.49 9.61
CA VAL A 55 -1.41 -5.40 9.09
C VAL A 55 -1.40 -5.28 7.57
N CYS A 56 -2.27 -6.02 6.91
CA CYS A 56 -2.52 -5.88 5.47
C CYS A 56 -3.81 -5.08 5.28
N ILE A 57 -3.69 -3.93 4.62
CA ILE A 57 -4.82 -3.04 4.32
C ILE A 57 -5.03 -3.04 2.81
N THR A 58 -6.26 -3.32 2.39
CA THR A 58 -6.69 -3.16 1.00
C THR A 58 -7.46 -1.86 0.84
N SER A 59 -7.15 -1.10 -0.22
CA SER A 59 -7.72 0.22 -0.45
C SER A 59 -7.99 0.50 -1.92
N GLY A 60 -9.08 1.23 -2.19
CA GLY A 60 -9.51 1.56 -3.55
C GLY A 60 -10.37 0.47 -4.20
N GLY A 61 -10.78 0.76 -5.43
CA GLY A 61 -11.63 -0.08 -6.27
C GLY A 61 -10.87 -1.10 -7.09
N THR A 62 -11.58 -2.12 -7.59
CA THR A 62 -11.03 -3.06 -8.59
C THR A 62 -11.73 -2.86 -9.93
N THR A 63 -10.97 -2.96 -11.01
CA THR A 63 -11.52 -2.99 -12.36
C THR A 63 -11.62 -4.41 -12.90
N VAL A 64 -12.60 -4.65 -13.78
CA VAL A 64 -12.73 -5.88 -14.56
C VAL A 64 -12.69 -5.52 -16.05
N PRO A 65 -11.61 -5.86 -16.78
CA PRO A 65 -11.49 -5.56 -18.19
C PRO A 65 -12.49 -6.37 -19.01
N LEU A 66 -13.13 -5.75 -20.01
CA LEU A 66 -14.07 -6.43 -20.91
C LEU A 66 -13.37 -6.98 -22.17
N GLU A 67 -12.15 -6.53 -22.46
CA GLU A 67 -11.35 -6.97 -23.61
C GLU A 67 -9.88 -7.23 -23.22
N LYS A 68 -9.18 -8.08 -24.00
CA LYS A 68 -7.74 -8.34 -23.81
C LYS A 68 -6.87 -7.09 -23.97
N ARG A 69 -7.22 -6.25 -24.95
CA ARG A 69 -6.65 -4.90 -25.13
C ARG A 69 -7.65 -3.91 -24.56
N CYS A 70 -7.65 -3.84 -23.23
CA CYS A 70 -8.70 -3.19 -22.45
C CYS A 70 -8.75 -1.69 -22.77
N VAL A 71 -9.90 -1.26 -23.28
CA VAL A 71 -10.29 0.16 -23.34
C VAL A 71 -11.49 0.39 -22.42
N ARG A 72 -12.32 -0.63 -22.22
CA ARG A 72 -13.52 -0.56 -21.39
C ARG A 72 -13.44 -1.59 -20.26
N PHE A 73 -13.87 -1.16 -19.08
CA PHE A 73 -13.86 -1.98 -17.87
C PHE A 73 -15.05 -1.63 -17.00
N ILE A 74 -15.44 -2.58 -16.15
CA ILE A 74 -16.33 -2.34 -15.02
C ILE A 74 -15.45 -1.89 -13.85
N ASP A 75 -15.83 -0.82 -13.17
CA ASP A 75 -15.09 -0.28 -12.03
C ASP A 75 -15.95 -0.26 -10.77
N ASN A 76 -15.41 -0.78 -9.67
CA ASN A 76 -15.99 -0.62 -8.35
C ASN A 76 -15.44 0.66 -7.72
N PHE A 77 -16.23 1.73 -7.72
CA PHE A 77 -15.75 3.03 -7.25
C PHE A 77 -15.34 3.04 -5.78
N SER A 78 -14.11 3.48 -5.51
CA SER A 78 -13.62 3.80 -4.18
C SER A 78 -12.43 4.74 -4.28
N SER A 79 -12.51 5.89 -3.62
CA SER A 79 -11.43 6.89 -3.56
C SER A 79 -10.20 6.41 -2.78
N GLY A 80 -10.37 5.39 -1.94
CA GLY A 80 -9.31 4.88 -1.06
C GLY A 80 -9.11 5.66 0.24
N SER A 81 -9.92 6.69 0.51
CA SER A 81 -9.77 7.54 1.73
C SER A 81 -9.77 6.71 3.01
N ARG A 82 -10.74 5.79 3.19
CA ARG A 82 -10.81 4.96 4.41
C ARG A 82 -9.55 4.11 4.61
N GLY A 83 -9.03 3.51 3.54
CA GLY A 83 -7.84 2.68 3.63
C GLY A 83 -6.60 3.51 3.94
N ALA A 84 -6.43 4.67 3.29
CA ALA A 84 -5.33 5.60 3.57
C ALA A 84 -5.35 6.09 5.02
N THR A 85 -6.52 6.50 5.54
CA THR A 85 -6.66 6.94 6.93
C THR A 85 -6.36 5.81 7.90
N SER A 86 -6.88 4.62 7.62
CA SER A 86 -6.63 3.44 8.46
C SER A 86 -5.14 3.11 8.52
N ALA A 87 -4.43 3.19 7.39
CA ALA A 87 -3.00 2.97 7.35
C ALA A 87 -2.23 3.96 8.21
N GLU A 88 -2.56 5.26 8.16
CA GLU A 88 -1.96 6.27 9.04
C GLU A 88 -2.20 5.97 10.52
N GLN A 89 -3.42 5.54 10.88
CA GLN A 89 -3.74 5.17 12.26
C GLN A 89 -2.96 3.93 12.73
N PHE A 90 -2.85 2.90 11.89
CA PHE A 90 -2.06 1.71 12.23
C PHE A 90 -0.56 2.03 12.38
N LEU A 91 -0.01 2.85 11.48
CA LEU A 91 1.37 3.34 11.56
C LEU A 91 1.62 4.12 12.86
N ALA A 92 0.70 5.01 13.24
CA ALA A 92 0.77 5.77 14.48
C ALA A 92 0.71 4.88 15.73
N ASN A 93 0.05 3.72 15.65
CA ASN A 93 -0.04 2.72 16.73
C ASN A 93 1.08 1.67 16.66
N GLY A 94 2.13 1.89 15.87
CA GLY A 94 3.34 1.07 15.87
C GLY A 94 3.30 -0.18 15.00
N TYR A 95 2.29 -0.33 14.14
CA TYR A 95 2.20 -1.44 13.19
C TYR A 95 3.10 -1.23 11.97
N ALA A 96 3.52 -2.34 11.38
CA ALA A 96 4.02 -2.36 10.01
C ALA A 96 2.84 -2.60 9.07
N VAL A 97 2.69 -1.77 8.03
CA VAL A 97 1.55 -1.78 7.13
C VAL A 97 1.95 -2.26 5.75
N ILE A 98 1.29 -3.32 5.27
CA ILE A 98 1.26 -3.71 3.87
C ILE A 98 0.01 -3.06 3.27
N PHE A 99 0.20 -2.10 2.36
CA PHE A 99 -0.85 -1.29 1.78
C PHE A 99 -1.06 -1.69 0.31
N LEU A 100 -2.06 -2.53 0.07
CA LEU A 100 -2.51 -2.91 -1.26
C LEU A 100 -3.49 -1.84 -1.73
N ASN A 101 -3.18 -1.15 -2.83
CA ASN A 101 -3.99 -0.01 -3.24
C ASN A 101 -4.26 0.04 -4.75
N ARG A 102 -5.45 0.51 -5.13
CA ARG A 102 -5.74 0.85 -6.53
C ARG A 102 -4.78 1.95 -7.00
N ARG A 103 -4.21 1.84 -8.20
CA ARG A 103 -3.41 2.95 -8.77
C ARG A 103 -4.28 4.20 -8.89
N GLY A 104 -3.69 5.35 -8.57
CA GLY A 104 -4.39 6.63 -8.54
C GLY A 104 -5.37 6.83 -7.37
N SER A 105 -5.57 5.84 -6.49
CA SER A 105 -6.34 6.05 -5.25
C SER A 105 -5.53 6.79 -4.18
N LEU A 106 -6.23 7.38 -3.21
CA LEU A 106 -5.62 8.12 -2.12
C LEU A 106 -4.60 7.26 -1.36
N GLN A 107 -3.45 7.87 -1.09
CA GLN A 107 -2.34 7.27 -0.36
C GLN A 107 -2.30 7.81 1.08
N PRO A 108 -1.73 7.05 2.04
CA PRO A 108 -1.41 7.57 3.36
C PRO A 108 -0.59 8.86 3.24
N PHE A 109 -0.86 9.84 4.09
CA PHE A 109 -0.25 11.19 4.13
C PHE A 109 -0.60 12.10 2.95
N SER A 110 -1.31 11.61 1.92
CA SER A 110 -1.71 12.43 0.78
C SER A 110 -3.10 13.03 0.92
N GLN A 111 -3.91 12.56 1.88
CA GLN A 111 -5.29 13.03 2.05
C GLN A 111 -5.40 14.47 2.53
N THR A 112 -4.40 14.93 3.29
CA THR A 112 -4.37 16.31 3.77
C THR A 112 -3.89 17.26 2.69
N LEU A 113 -3.26 16.76 1.61
CA LEU A 113 -2.76 17.60 0.54
C LEU A 113 -3.94 18.25 -0.21
N PRO A 114 -3.75 19.48 -0.71
CA PRO A 114 -4.77 20.16 -1.51
C PRO A 114 -5.17 19.32 -2.72
N GLU A 115 -6.45 19.41 -3.11
CA GLU A 115 -6.94 18.85 -4.37
C GLU A 115 -6.44 19.65 -5.59
N ASP A 116 -5.90 20.84 -5.36
CA ASP A 116 -5.28 21.67 -6.38
C ASP A 116 -4.13 20.91 -7.08
N PRO A 117 -3.86 21.20 -8.36
CA PRO A 117 -2.70 20.65 -9.05
C PRO A 117 -1.44 20.84 -8.19
N VAL A 118 -0.64 19.78 -8.05
CA VAL A 118 0.59 19.80 -7.23
C VAL A 118 1.50 21.00 -7.57
N VAL A 119 1.52 21.43 -8.83
CA VAL A 119 2.27 22.61 -9.29
C VAL A 119 1.83 23.93 -8.64
N GLN A 120 0.57 24.04 -8.23
CA GLN A 120 0.06 25.21 -7.49
C GLN A 120 0.43 25.16 -6.01
N CYS A 121 0.89 24.02 -5.50
CA CYS A 121 1.32 23.92 -4.10
C CYS A 121 2.69 24.57 -3.85
N PHE A 122 3.43 24.88 -4.91
CA PHE A 122 4.80 25.39 -4.84
C PHE A 122 4.95 26.71 -5.60
N GLU A 123 6.00 27.45 -5.24
CA GLU A 123 6.43 28.67 -5.88
C GLU A 123 7.97 28.70 -5.98
N ILE A 124 8.50 29.51 -6.88
CA ILE A 124 9.94 29.75 -6.99
C ILE A 124 10.29 30.96 -6.14
N ASN A 125 11.20 30.78 -5.18
CA ASN A 125 11.65 31.85 -4.30
C ASN A 125 12.59 32.83 -5.04
N LYS A 126 13.00 33.91 -4.36
CA LYS A 126 13.90 34.93 -4.95
C LYS A 126 15.27 34.39 -5.38
N ASN A 127 15.70 33.26 -4.84
CA ASN A 127 16.97 32.61 -5.16
C ASN A 127 16.84 31.61 -6.32
N GLY A 128 15.62 31.38 -6.82
CA GLY A 128 15.35 30.37 -7.86
C GLY A 128 15.02 28.98 -7.32
N ASP A 129 14.93 28.79 -6.00
CA ASP A 129 14.61 27.48 -5.41
C ASP A 129 13.10 27.24 -5.32
N LEU A 130 12.70 25.99 -5.49
CA LEU A 130 11.34 25.54 -5.27
C LEU A 130 11.02 25.56 -3.76
N GLN A 131 9.95 26.24 -3.38
CA GLN A 131 9.45 26.26 -2.00
C GLN A 131 7.92 26.06 -1.95
N PRO A 132 7.37 25.49 -0.86
CA PRO A 132 5.92 25.44 -0.67
C PRO A 132 5.32 26.84 -0.59
N GLN A 133 4.15 27.04 -1.20
CA GLN A 133 3.38 28.25 -0.97
C GLN A 133 2.98 28.37 0.51
N MET A 134 2.91 29.61 1.01
CA MET A 134 2.64 29.88 2.43
C MET A 134 1.36 29.21 2.95
N GLN A 135 0.30 29.17 2.13
CA GLN A 135 -0.99 28.57 2.47
C GLN A 135 -0.95 27.05 2.65
N PHE A 136 -0.04 26.35 1.95
CA PHE A 136 0.07 24.88 1.98
C PHE A 136 1.26 24.37 2.79
N ARG A 137 2.14 25.28 3.22
CA ARG A 137 3.42 24.95 3.87
C ARG A 137 3.25 23.98 5.04
N ASN A 138 2.35 24.27 5.97
CA ASN A 138 2.18 23.46 7.18
C ASN A 138 1.69 22.04 6.84
N VAL A 139 0.71 21.95 5.94
CA VAL A 139 0.12 20.69 5.50
C VAL A 139 1.14 19.82 4.77
N LEU A 140 1.88 20.40 3.82
CA LEU A 140 2.94 19.71 3.08
C LEU A 140 4.06 19.26 4.02
N GLN A 141 4.48 20.12 4.95
CA GLN A 141 5.54 19.80 5.89
C GLN A 141 5.14 18.63 6.82
N GLN A 142 3.91 18.59 7.30
CA GLN A 142 3.40 17.48 8.09
C GLN A 142 3.33 16.18 7.29
N ALA A 143 2.78 16.23 6.07
CA ALA A 143 2.68 15.07 5.19
C ALA A 143 4.06 14.50 4.84
N VAL A 144 5.00 15.35 4.42
CA VAL A 144 6.37 14.96 4.08
C VAL A 144 7.10 14.39 5.29
N LYS A 145 6.96 15.00 6.46
CA LYS A 145 7.58 14.51 7.70
C LYS A 145 7.07 13.11 8.05
N GLY A 146 5.75 12.93 8.14
CA GLY A 146 5.15 11.64 8.50
C GLY A 146 5.51 10.53 7.50
N TYR A 147 5.41 10.82 6.21
CA TYR A 147 5.80 9.87 5.17
C TYR A 147 7.29 9.51 5.25
N SER A 148 8.17 10.50 5.45
CA SER A 148 9.63 10.27 5.50
C SER A 148 10.03 9.41 6.69
N GLU A 149 9.44 9.65 7.87
CA GLU A 149 9.69 8.85 9.08
C GLU A 149 9.28 7.40 8.87
N VAL A 150 8.08 7.16 8.34
CA VAL A 150 7.55 5.82 8.06
C VAL A 150 8.39 5.06 7.03
N MET A 151 8.83 5.75 5.97
CA MET A 151 9.67 5.14 4.94
C MET A 151 11.08 4.84 5.44
N LYS A 152 11.67 5.74 6.25
CA LYS A 152 12.99 5.54 6.86
C LYS A 152 13.01 4.31 7.77
N ASP A 153 11.95 4.12 8.56
CA ASP A 153 11.81 2.99 9.46
C ASP A 153 11.33 1.71 8.74
N GLY A 154 11.05 1.81 7.43
CA GLY A 154 10.61 0.70 6.61
C GLY A 154 9.28 0.10 7.06
N LEU A 155 8.36 0.94 7.55
CA LEU A 155 7.08 0.55 8.16
C LEU A 155 5.94 0.41 7.16
N LEU A 156 6.08 0.92 5.94
CA LEU A 156 5.05 0.91 4.91
C LEU A 156 5.56 0.24 3.64
N LEU A 157 4.90 -0.84 3.24
CA LEU A 157 5.05 -1.47 1.92
C LEU A 157 3.84 -1.14 1.07
N ARG A 158 4.03 -0.55 -0.12
CA ARG A 158 2.94 -0.22 -1.05
C ARG A 158 2.92 -1.18 -2.23
N LEU A 159 1.78 -1.81 -2.48
CA LEU A 159 1.58 -2.77 -3.56
C LEU A 159 0.41 -2.31 -4.45
N PRO A 160 0.69 -1.65 -5.59
CA PRO A 160 -0.36 -1.10 -6.42
C PRO A 160 -1.00 -2.15 -7.35
N PHE A 161 -2.33 -2.22 -7.33
CA PHE A 161 -3.15 -3.02 -8.25
C PHE A 161 -4.09 -2.14 -9.08
N GLU A 162 -4.69 -2.69 -10.12
CA GLU A 162 -5.75 -2.06 -10.92
C GLU A 162 -6.91 -3.02 -11.14
N THR A 163 -6.61 -4.25 -11.55
CA THR A 163 -7.63 -5.24 -11.88
C THR A 163 -7.96 -6.15 -10.70
N ILE A 164 -9.13 -6.76 -10.73
CA ILE A 164 -9.51 -7.80 -9.75
C ILE A 164 -8.52 -8.97 -9.73
N PHE A 165 -7.92 -9.31 -10.87
CA PHE A 165 -6.95 -10.40 -10.97
C PHE A 165 -5.65 -10.09 -10.22
N GLU A 166 -5.13 -8.87 -10.38
CA GLU A 166 -3.95 -8.40 -9.63
C GLU A 166 -4.27 -8.34 -8.13
N TYR A 167 -5.44 -7.80 -7.77
CA TYR A 167 -5.90 -7.69 -6.38
C TYR A 167 -5.95 -9.06 -5.68
N MET A 168 -6.62 -10.04 -6.28
CA MET A 168 -6.79 -11.36 -5.68
C MET A 168 -5.45 -12.07 -5.49
N GLN A 169 -4.55 -12.00 -6.47
CA GLN A 169 -3.20 -12.57 -6.36
C GLN A 169 -2.38 -11.89 -5.26
N MET A 170 -2.40 -10.55 -5.18
CA MET A 170 -1.68 -9.81 -4.14
C MET A 170 -2.21 -10.11 -2.73
N VAL A 171 -3.53 -10.23 -2.56
CA VAL A 171 -4.14 -10.61 -1.28
C VAL A 171 -3.71 -12.01 -0.88
N LEU A 172 -3.75 -12.98 -1.80
CA LEU A 172 -3.28 -14.34 -1.52
C LEU A 172 -1.81 -14.37 -1.07
N TYR A 173 -0.93 -13.69 -1.79
CA TYR A 173 0.50 -13.65 -1.43
C TYR A 173 0.73 -12.95 -0.09
N SER A 174 -0.02 -11.90 0.21
CA SER A 174 0.08 -11.21 1.50
C SER A 174 -0.39 -12.12 2.64
N LEU A 175 -1.51 -12.83 2.47
CA LEU A 175 -2.07 -13.72 3.50
C LEU A 175 -1.19 -14.95 3.74
N TYR A 176 -0.62 -15.54 2.68
CA TYR A 176 0.29 -16.68 2.81
C TYR A 176 1.52 -16.32 3.65
N ASN A 177 2.13 -15.17 3.38
CA ASN A 177 3.35 -14.76 4.07
C ASN A 177 3.13 -14.23 5.49
N ILE A 178 1.95 -13.67 5.81
CA ILE A 178 1.64 -13.21 7.19
C ILE A 178 1.35 -14.39 8.14
N ARG A 179 0.86 -15.52 7.62
CA ARG A 179 0.49 -16.70 8.41
C ARG A 179 1.68 -17.59 8.82
N THR A 180 2.87 -17.33 8.27
CA THR A 180 4.07 -18.15 8.47
C THR A 180 5.01 -17.45 9.45
#